data_AF-A0A368GL99-F1
#
_entry.id   AF-A0A368GL99-F1
#
_cell.length_a   1.000
_cell.length_b   1.000
_cell.length_c   1.000
_cell.angle_alpha   90.00
_cell.angle_beta   90.00
_cell.angle_gamma   90.00
#
_symmetry.space_group_name_H-M   'P 1'
#
loop_
_entity.id
_entity.type
_entity.pdbx_description
1 polymer ?
#
loop_
_entity_poly.entity_id
_entity_poly.type
_entity_poly.pdbx_seq_one_letter_code
_entity_poly.pdbx_strand_id
1 'polypeptide(L)'
;MMSPDGVTWQKILYRRQPFPDNYSGGDEQFLSELKKNLSAVKYTYWEAVFGVARLVFHLNLIVLLYITFEYVFANVLTADLLAVGLISTSIVLYIVYAFVMTDTSIDFLDHFYTVVVLFLFGYATTPAIRTLTDTISTDTIFALSFITALISCVFHDYGINAPM
;
A
#
# COMPACT_ATOMS: atom_id res chain seq x y z
N MET A 1 -46.14 16.91 15.87
CA MET A 1 -47.57 17.32 15.82
C MET A 1 -48.43 16.09 16.10
N MET A 2 -49.40 16.19 17.01
CA MET A 2 -50.39 15.12 17.25
C MET A 2 -51.34 15.04 16.04
N SER A 3 -51.63 13.84 15.54
CA SER A 3 -52.79 13.64 14.67
C SER A 3 -54.08 14.03 15.41
N PRO A 4 -55.15 14.46 14.72
CA PRO A 4 -56.48 14.69 15.33
C PRO A 4 -56.98 13.53 16.22
N ASP A 5 -56.48 12.31 16.00
CA ASP A 5 -56.81 11.11 16.78
C ASP A 5 -55.87 10.85 17.99
N GLY A 6 -54.96 11.77 18.30
CA GLY A 6 -53.95 11.61 19.37
C GLY A 6 -52.83 10.61 19.05
N VAL A 7 -52.81 10.04 17.85
CA VAL A 7 -51.82 9.04 17.42
C VAL A 7 -50.50 9.74 17.07
N THR A 8 -49.41 9.31 17.68
CA THR A 8 -48.04 9.74 17.36
C THR A 8 -47.48 8.88 16.23
N TRP A 9 -46.77 9.51 15.29
CA TRP A 9 -46.11 8.79 14.20
C TRP A 9 -45.01 7.86 14.74
N GLN A 10 -44.87 6.68 14.14
CA GLN A 10 -43.87 5.68 14.48
C GLN A 10 -43.13 5.20 13.22
N LYS A 11 -41.80 5.09 13.31
CA LYS A 11 -40.95 4.60 12.23
C LYS A 11 -41.03 3.06 12.11
N ILE A 12 -42.11 2.55 11.51
CA ILE A 12 -42.40 1.12 11.35
C ILE A 12 -42.74 0.84 9.89
N LEU A 13 -42.09 -0.15 9.28
CA LEU A 13 -42.16 -0.41 7.83
C LEU A 13 -43.55 -0.87 7.35
N TYR A 14 -44.31 -1.62 8.16
CA TYR A 14 -45.56 -2.27 7.73
C TYR A 14 -46.78 -1.91 8.57
N ARG A 15 -46.79 -0.76 9.25
CA ARG A 15 -47.95 -0.30 10.02
C ARG A 15 -48.66 0.83 9.27
N ARG A 16 -49.94 0.63 8.97
CA ARG A 16 -50.78 1.70 8.40
C ARG A 16 -51.02 2.76 9.47
N GLN A 17 -50.69 4.02 9.15
CA GLN A 17 -50.78 5.16 10.07
C GLN A 17 -51.50 6.33 9.38
N PRO A 18 -52.15 7.24 10.12
CA PRO A 18 -52.90 8.36 9.56
C PRO A 18 -51.98 9.52 9.13
N PHE A 19 -50.85 9.21 8.48
CA PHE A 19 -49.89 10.17 7.95
C PHE A 19 -49.65 9.89 6.47
N PRO A 20 -49.39 10.91 5.64
CA PRO A 20 -48.98 10.71 4.23
C PRO A 20 -47.77 9.80 4.10
N ASP A 21 -47.66 9.07 2.99
CA ASP A 21 -46.56 8.11 2.75
C ASP A 21 -45.16 8.75 2.78
N ASN A 22 -45.05 10.05 2.51
CA ASN A 22 -43.79 10.81 2.55
C ASN A 22 -43.50 11.44 3.92
N TYR A 23 -44.34 11.21 4.93
CA TYR A 23 -44.18 11.80 6.25
C TYR A 23 -43.11 11.06 7.07
N SER A 24 -42.04 11.77 7.43
CA SER A 24 -40.88 11.24 8.16
C SER A 24 -40.78 11.79 9.58
N GLY A 25 -41.90 11.84 10.32
CA GLY A 25 -41.91 12.35 11.70
C GLY A 25 -41.85 13.90 11.83
N GLY A 26 -41.90 14.62 10.70
CA GLY A 26 -41.76 16.07 10.62
C GLY A 26 -40.32 16.53 10.42
N ASP A 27 -40.14 17.82 10.14
CA ASP A 27 -38.82 18.40 9.80
C ASP A 27 -37.80 18.23 10.94
N GLU A 28 -38.22 18.41 12.19
CA GLU A 28 -37.32 18.28 13.35
C GLU A 28 -36.82 16.85 13.55
N GLN A 29 -37.70 15.84 13.44
CA GLN A 29 -37.31 14.44 13.62
C GLN A 29 -36.44 13.94 12.46
N PHE A 30 -36.83 14.24 11.21
CA PHE A 30 -36.05 13.88 10.03
C PHE A 30 -34.64 14.48 10.05
N LEU A 31 -34.52 15.78 10.36
CA LEU A 31 -33.23 16.46 10.41
C LEU A 31 -32.36 15.98 11.59
N SER A 32 -32.98 15.59 12.72
CA SER A 32 -32.25 15.03 13.85
C SER A 32 -31.63 13.65 13.56
N GLU A 33 -32.21 12.90 12.63
CA GLU A 33 -31.72 11.58 12.22
C GLU A 33 -30.68 11.64 11.09
N LEU A 34 -30.44 12.82 10.50
CA LEU A 34 -29.38 13.03 9.50
C LEU A 34 -28.00 12.94 10.14
N LYS A 35 -27.46 11.74 10.16
CA LYS A 35 -26.08 11.48 10.53
C LYS A 35 -25.16 11.72 9.33
N LYS A 36 -24.37 12.80 9.38
CA LYS A 36 -23.28 13.05 8.41
C LYS A 36 -21.96 12.57 8.97
N ASN A 37 -21.10 11.99 8.14
CA ASN A 37 -19.70 11.70 8.47
C ASN A 37 -19.50 10.73 9.65
N LEU A 38 -20.36 9.71 9.78
CA LEU A 38 -20.27 8.72 10.87
C LEU A 38 -18.92 7.99 10.91
N SER A 39 -18.27 7.79 9.75
CA SER A 39 -16.98 7.12 9.61
C SER A 39 -15.84 8.07 9.22
N ALA A 40 -15.99 9.39 9.41
CA ALA A 40 -14.94 10.33 9.04
C ALA A 40 -13.78 10.26 10.04
N VAL A 41 -12.72 9.55 9.64
CA VAL A 41 -11.47 9.48 10.41
C VAL A 41 -10.68 10.76 10.22
N LYS A 42 -10.37 11.41 11.34
CA LYS A 42 -9.52 12.60 11.39
C LYS A 42 -8.10 12.15 11.66
N TYR A 43 -7.22 12.32 10.69
CA TYR A 43 -5.79 12.09 10.86
C TYR A 43 -5.13 13.34 11.43
N THR A 44 -4.19 13.16 12.36
CA THR A 44 -3.27 14.23 12.74
C THR A 44 -2.32 14.54 11.59
N TYR A 45 -1.73 15.74 11.60
CA TYR A 45 -0.77 16.15 10.57
C TYR A 45 0.37 15.13 10.40
N TRP A 46 0.94 14.64 11.50
CA TRP A 46 2.05 13.70 11.45
C TRP A 46 1.64 12.32 10.95
N GLU A 47 0.49 11.81 11.34
CA GLU A 47 -0.04 10.55 10.79
C GLU A 47 -0.24 10.64 9.27
N ALA A 48 -0.76 11.78 8.79
CA ALA A 48 -0.90 12.02 7.37
C ALA A 48 0.46 12.11 6.66
N VAL A 49 1.44 12.83 7.23
CA VAL A 49 2.80 12.93 6.68
C VAL A 49 3.46 11.56 6.61
N PHE A 50 3.41 10.76 7.67
CA PHE A 50 3.99 9.42 7.67
C PHE A 50 3.26 8.47 6.70
N GLY A 51 1.93 8.59 6.59
CA GLY A 51 1.16 7.82 5.61
C GLY A 51 1.56 8.14 4.17
N VAL A 52 1.64 9.42 3.82
CA VAL A 52 2.07 9.87 2.48
C VAL A 52 3.54 9.53 2.23
N ALA A 53 4.41 9.65 3.23
CA ALA A 53 5.83 9.35 3.09
C ALA A 53 6.06 7.92 2.61
N ARG A 54 5.31 6.92 3.12
CA ARG A 54 5.43 5.52 2.68
C ARG A 54 5.13 5.35 1.19
N LEU A 55 4.06 5.99 0.71
CA LEU A 55 3.70 5.98 -0.71
C LEU A 55 4.80 6.65 -1.55
N VAL A 56 5.27 7.81 -1.12
CA VAL A 56 6.36 8.52 -1.80
C VAL A 56 7.64 7.70 -1.81
N PHE A 57 8.00 7.00 -0.74
CA PHE A 57 9.17 6.12 -0.70
C PHE A 57 9.04 4.98 -1.71
N HIS A 58 7.89 4.32 -1.79
CA HIS A 58 7.66 3.26 -2.80
C HIS A 58 7.83 3.79 -4.23
N LEU A 59 7.24 4.96 -4.53
CA LEU A 59 7.39 5.59 -5.85
C LEU A 59 8.85 5.97 -6.14
N ASN A 60 9.58 6.48 -5.14
CA ASN A 60 11.00 6.78 -5.29
C ASN A 60 11.83 5.52 -5.57
N LEU A 61 11.51 4.39 -4.94
CA LEU A 61 12.17 3.11 -5.22
C LEU A 61 11.92 2.64 -6.65
N ILE A 62 10.68 2.78 -7.15
CA ILE A 62 10.37 2.47 -8.56
C ILE A 62 11.17 3.37 -9.50
N VAL A 63 11.21 4.68 -9.24
CA VAL A 63 12.00 5.62 -10.06
C VAL A 63 13.50 5.27 -10.01
N LEU A 64 14.03 4.95 -8.83
CA LEU A 64 15.42 4.53 -8.67
C LEU A 64 15.74 3.24 -9.44
N LEU A 65 14.80 2.28 -9.46
CA LEU A 65 14.91 1.06 -10.26
C LEU A 65 15.05 1.41 -11.76
N TYR A 66 14.21 2.30 -12.28
CA TYR A 66 14.28 2.73 -13.69
C TYR A 66 15.57 3.48 -14.01
N ILE A 67 15.99 4.40 -13.14
CA ILE A 67 17.28 5.10 -13.31
C ILE A 67 18.41 4.07 -13.35
N THR A 68 18.44 3.13 -12.42
CA THR A 68 19.47 2.08 -12.39
C THR A 68 19.42 1.22 -13.65
N PHE A 69 18.22 0.82 -14.08
CA PHE A 69 18.02 0.04 -15.29
C PHE A 69 18.57 0.76 -16.53
N GLU A 70 18.27 2.05 -16.72
CA GLU A 70 18.79 2.84 -17.84
C GLU A 70 20.31 2.96 -17.82
N TYR A 71 20.92 3.16 -16.64
CA TYR A 71 22.37 3.24 -16.51
C TYR A 71 23.07 1.90 -16.82
N VAL A 72 22.45 0.78 -16.44
CA VAL A 72 22.93 -0.57 -16.81
C VAL A 72 22.73 -0.81 -18.30
N PHE A 73 21.57 -0.45 -18.86
CA PHE A 73 21.25 -0.61 -20.28
C PHE A 73 22.19 0.19 -21.18
N ALA A 74 22.54 1.42 -20.78
CA ALA A 74 23.51 2.27 -21.46
C ALA A 74 24.97 1.82 -21.28
N ASN A 75 25.24 0.71 -20.56
CA ASN A 75 26.57 0.22 -20.20
C ASN A 75 27.45 1.26 -19.45
N VAL A 76 26.83 2.24 -18.80
CA VAL A 76 27.53 3.24 -17.96
C VAL A 76 27.86 2.62 -16.60
N LEU A 77 26.94 1.82 -16.07
CA LEU A 77 27.10 1.14 -14.80
C LEU A 77 27.37 -0.35 -15.02
N THR A 78 28.53 -0.82 -14.57
CA THR A 78 28.88 -2.25 -14.63
C THR A 78 28.16 -3.05 -13.55
N ALA A 79 27.89 -4.32 -13.83
CA ALA A 79 27.23 -5.22 -12.89
C ALA A 79 28.01 -5.36 -11.57
N ASP A 80 29.34 -5.40 -11.63
CA ASP A 80 30.19 -5.52 -10.44
C ASP A 80 30.08 -4.29 -9.53
N LEU A 81 30.10 -3.08 -10.12
CA LEU A 81 29.98 -1.85 -9.36
C LEU A 81 28.59 -1.71 -8.73
N LEU A 82 27.55 -2.07 -9.48
CA LEU A 82 26.18 -2.13 -8.97
C LEU A 82 26.07 -3.12 -7.80
N ALA A 83 26.63 -4.32 -7.94
CA ALA A 83 26.61 -5.34 -6.89
C ALA A 83 27.31 -4.85 -5.62
N VAL A 84 28.50 -4.26 -5.74
CA VAL A 84 29.23 -3.69 -4.58
C VAL A 84 28.39 -2.60 -3.92
N GLY A 85 27.80 -1.68 -4.71
CA GLY A 85 26.97 -0.60 -4.18
C GLY A 85 25.71 -1.10 -3.46
N LEU A 86 25.04 -2.12 -3.99
CA LEU A 86 23.87 -2.72 -3.36
C LEU A 86 24.22 -3.45 -2.07
N ILE A 87 25.31 -4.23 -2.07
CA ILE A 87 25.80 -4.94 -0.89
C ILE A 87 26.22 -3.95 0.19
N SER A 88 26.98 -2.91 -0.16
CA SER A 88 27.42 -1.90 0.81
C SER A 88 26.23 -1.14 1.41
N THR A 89 25.27 -0.75 0.57
CA THR A 89 24.06 -0.05 1.04
C THR A 89 23.21 -0.94 1.95
N SER A 90 23.06 -2.23 1.60
CA SER A 90 22.35 -3.20 2.42
C SER A 90 23.01 -3.39 3.80
N ILE A 91 24.34 -3.51 3.85
CA ILE A 91 25.09 -3.61 5.12
C ILE A 91 24.88 -2.35 5.96
N VAL A 92 25.00 -1.16 5.37
CA VAL A 92 24.79 0.11 6.07
C VAL A 92 23.37 0.20 6.63
N LEU A 93 22.36 -0.14 5.83
CA LEU A 93 20.96 -0.13 6.29
C LEU A 93 20.72 -1.15 7.40
N TYR A 94 21.33 -2.33 7.33
CA TYR A 94 21.23 -3.34 8.39
C TYR A 94 21.89 -2.86 9.70
N ILE A 95 23.03 -2.18 9.61
CA ILE A 95 23.68 -1.53 10.76
C ILE A 95 22.75 -0.47 11.36
N VAL A 96 22.18 0.42 10.54
CA VAL A 96 21.24 1.44 11.02
C VAL A 96 20.02 0.80 11.68
N TYR A 97 19.46 -0.24 11.06
CA TYR A 97 18.36 -1.02 11.64
C TYR A 97 18.74 -1.59 13.02
N ALA A 98 19.89 -2.25 13.11
CA ALA A 98 20.38 -2.88 14.34
C ALA A 98 20.60 -1.89 15.49
N PHE A 99 21.04 -0.66 15.19
CA PHE A 99 21.33 0.36 16.20
C PHE A 99 20.15 1.26 16.55
N VAL A 100 19.23 1.50 15.62
CA VAL A 100 18.19 2.55 15.76
C VAL A 100 16.79 1.99 15.96
N MET A 101 16.46 0.86 15.33
CA MET A 101 15.08 0.36 15.25
C MET A 101 14.81 -0.82 16.18
N THR A 102 15.86 -1.51 16.62
CA THR A 102 15.71 -2.74 17.41
C THR A 102 15.99 -2.47 18.89
N ASP A 103 14.94 -2.56 19.71
CA ASP A 103 15.03 -2.53 21.17
C ASP A 103 15.32 -3.93 21.79
N THR A 104 15.32 -5.00 20.99
CA THR A 104 15.48 -6.40 21.42
C THR A 104 16.80 -7.03 20.94
N SER A 105 17.18 -8.19 21.48
CA SER A 105 18.35 -8.91 20.93
C SER A 105 18.09 -9.35 19.49
N ILE A 106 19.01 -9.04 18.58
CA ILE A 106 18.91 -9.40 17.16
C ILE A 106 19.30 -10.87 16.97
N ASP A 107 18.43 -11.67 16.36
CA ASP A 107 18.69 -13.06 15.99
C ASP A 107 19.45 -13.15 14.66
N PHE A 108 20.76 -12.86 14.69
CA PHE A 108 21.61 -12.82 13.51
C PHE A 108 21.62 -14.12 12.70
N LEU A 109 21.50 -15.29 13.35
CA LEU A 109 21.51 -16.58 12.65
C LEU A 109 20.28 -16.76 11.76
N ASP A 110 19.11 -16.30 12.20
CA ASP A 110 17.88 -16.42 11.43
C ASP A 110 17.89 -15.47 10.21
N HIS A 111 18.37 -14.23 10.43
CA HIS A 111 18.59 -13.28 9.34
C HIS A 111 19.61 -13.81 8.33
N PHE A 112 20.72 -14.39 8.78
CA PHE A 112 21.74 -14.97 7.91
C PHE A 112 21.20 -16.17 7.12
N TYR A 113 20.45 -17.07 7.78
CA TYR A 113 19.80 -18.20 7.11
C TYR A 113 18.86 -17.71 6.00
N THR A 114 18.05 -16.68 6.29
CA THR A 114 17.16 -16.05 5.30
C THR A 114 17.94 -15.52 4.09
N VAL A 115 19.05 -14.82 4.33
CA VAL A 115 19.91 -14.31 3.25
C VAL A 115 20.45 -15.44 2.39
N VAL A 116 20.98 -16.51 3.01
CA VAL A 116 21.52 -17.68 2.28
C VAL A 116 20.44 -18.36 1.44
N VAL A 117 19.24 -18.55 1.99
CA VAL A 117 18.11 -19.15 1.28
C VAL A 117 17.71 -18.31 0.06
N LEU A 118 17.63 -16.99 0.21
CA LEU A 118 17.31 -16.08 -0.90
C LEU A 118 18.37 -16.13 -2.00
N PHE A 119 19.67 -16.13 -1.65
CA PHE A 119 20.75 -16.26 -2.63
C PHE A 119 20.72 -17.60 -3.36
N LEU A 120 20.51 -18.70 -2.63
CA LEU A 120 20.45 -20.04 -3.23
C LEU A 120 19.27 -20.16 -4.19
N PHE A 121 18.09 -19.67 -3.78
CA PHE A 121 16.90 -19.67 -4.63
C PHE A 121 17.08 -18.80 -5.88
N GLY A 122 17.62 -17.59 -5.72
CA GLY A 122 17.92 -16.69 -6.84
C GLY A 122 18.91 -17.31 -7.83
N TYR A 123 19.99 -17.92 -7.32
CA TYR A 123 20.97 -18.61 -8.15
C TYR A 123 20.35 -19.81 -8.88
N ALA A 124 19.56 -20.63 -8.19
CA ALA A 124 18.88 -21.79 -8.77
C ALA A 124 17.92 -21.40 -9.91
N THR A 125 17.28 -20.22 -9.82
CA THR A 125 16.30 -19.74 -10.80
C THR A 125 16.95 -18.93 -11.93
N THR A 126 18.21 -18.51 -11.77
CA THR A 126 19.00 -17.78 -12.79
C THR A 126 18.98 -18.43 -14.18
N PRO A 127 19.23 -19.75 -14.36
CA PRO A 127 19.17 -20.36 -15.68
C PRO A 127 17.79 -20.25 -16.32
N ALA A 128 16.71 -20.42 -15.55
CA ALA A 128 15.35 -20.29 -16.05
C ALA A 128 15.07 -18.85 -16.52
N ILE A 129 15.44 -17.85 -15.73
CA ILE A 129 15.30 -16.43 -16.09
C ILE A 129 16.05 -16.13 -17.38
N ARG A 130 17.30 -16.59 -17.50
CA ARG A 130 18.11 -16.42 -18.72
C ARG A 130 17.43 -17.01 -19.94
N THR A 131 16.99 -18.27 -19.88
CA THR A 131 16.35 -18.94 -21.02
C THR A 131 15.06 -18.25 -21.47
N LEU A 132 14.26 -17.72 -20.53
CA LEU A 132 13.04 -16.99 -20.85
C LEU A 132 13.38 -15.63 -21.46
N THR A 133 14.38 -14.93 -20.91
CA THR A 133 14.73 -13.56 -21.33
C THR A 133 15.47 -13.53 -22.68
N ASP A 134 16.25 -14.57 -23.02
CA ASP A 134 16.98 -14.66 -24.28
C ASP A 134 16.07 -14.60 -25.52
N THR A 135 14.80 -14.99 -25.38
CA THR A 135 13.81 -14.98 -26.47
C THR A 135 12.94 -13.72 -26.55
N ILE A 136 13.07 -12.81 -25.59
CA ILE A 136 12.20 -11.62 -25.45
C ILE A 136 12.84 -10.40 -26.12
N SER A 137 12.03 -9.58 -26.80
CA SER A 137 12.48 -8.32 -27.40
C SER A 137 12.59 -7.19 -26.37
N THR A 138 13.46 -6.20 -26.66
CA THR A 138 13.66 -5.02 -25.81
C THR A 138 12.36 -4.26 -25.53
N ASP A 139 11.53 -4.04 -26.55
CA ASP A 139 10.25 -3.33 -26.40
C ASP A 139 9.32 -4.04 -25.40
N THR A 140 9.35 -5.37 -25.40
CA THR A 140 8.58 -6.19 -24.46
C THR A 140 9.12 -6.06 -23.04
N ILE A 141 10.45 -5.96 -22.85
CA ILE A 141 11.06 -5.73 -21.53
C ILE A 141 10.58 -4.40 -20.95
N PHE A 142 10.60 -3.32 -21.72
CA PHE A 142 10.09 -2.02 -21.28
C PHE A 142 8.60 -2.09 -20.94
N ALA A 143 7.77 -2.68 -21.82
CA ALA A 143 6.34 -2.82 -21.57
C ALA A 143 6.03 -3.64 -20.31
N LEU A 144 6.68 -4.79 -20.13
CA LEU A 144 6.50 -5.65 -18.96
C LEU A 144 6.98 -4.96 -17.69
N SER A 145 8.13 -4.27 -17.71
CA SER A 145 8.62 -3.52 -16.54
C SER A 145 7.60 -2.49 -16.07
N PHE A 146 6.99 -1.76 -17.00
CA PHE A 146 6.00 -0.73 -16.71
C PHE A 146 4.71 -1.34 -16.14
N ILE A 147 4.23 -2.44 -16.74
CA ILE A 147 3.07 -3.17 -16.21
C ILE A 147 3.37 -3.69 -14.80
N THR A 148 4.55 -4.26 -14.56
CA THR A 148 4.95 -4.74 -13.23
C THR A 148 5.06 -3.59 -12.23
N ALA A 149 5.58 -2.43 -12.62
CA ALA A 149 5.61 -1.23 -11.77
C ALA A 149 4.19 -0.75 -11.41
N LEU A 150 3.25 -0.75 -12.38
CA LEU A 150 1.85 -0.43 -12.11
C LEU A 150 1.19 -1.44 -11.17
N ILE A 151 1.41 -2.73 -11.39
CA ILE A 151 0.93 -3.80 -10.51
C ILE A 151 1.49 -3.58 -9.10
N SER A 152 2.78 -3.29 -8.97
CA SER A 152 3.40 -2.97 -7.67
C SER A 152 2.70 -1.78 -7.03
N CYS A 153 2.50 -0.68 -7.75
CA CYS A 153 1.81 0.50 -7.21
C CYS A 153 0.40 0.20 -6.68
N VAL A 154 -0.35 -0.67 -7.38
CA VAL A 154 -1.75 -1.00 -7.05
C VAL A 154 -1.86 -1.99 -5.90
N PHE A 155 -1.00 -3.02 -5.87
CA PHE A 155 -1.10 -4.13 -4.93
C PHE A 155 -0.17 -3.99 -3.71
N HIS A 156 0.72 -3.01 -3.69
CA HIS A 156 1.56 -2.78 -2.52
C HIS A 156 0.72 -2.32 -1.33
N ASP A 157 0.91 -2.99 -0.19
CA ASP A 157 0.30 -2.58 1.06
C ASP A 157 1.08 -1.40 1.66
N TYR A 158 0.52 -0.19 1.55
CA TYR A 158 1.11 1.01 2.12
C TYR A 158 0.93 1.12 3.65
N GLY A 159 0.30 0.13 4.28
CA GLY A 159 0.08 0.07 5.72
C GLY A 159 -0.85 1.18 6.24
N ILE A 160 -1.72 1.69 5.37
CA ILE A 160 -2.79 2.62 5.75
C ILE A 160 -4.01 1.78 6.06
N ASN A 161 -4.32 1.61 7.34
CA ASN A 161 -5.55 0.95 7.76
C ASN A 161 -6.73 1.75 7.21
N ALA A 162 -7.44 1.18 6.23
CA ALA A 162 -8.65 1.81 5.73
C ALA A 162 -9.65 1.93 6.89
N PRO A 163 -10.26 3.11 7.10
CA PRO A 163 -11.32 3.24 8.08
C PRO A 163 -12.52 2.43 7.61
N MET A 164 -12.75 1.28 8.26
CA MET A 164 -13.97 0.49 8.13
C MET A 164 -15.11 1.15 8.91
#